data_AF-A0A0V0IEU2-F1
#
_entry.id   AF-A0A0V0IEU2-F1
#
_cell.length_a   1.000
_cell.length_b   1.000
_cell.length_c   1.000
_cell.angle_alpha   90.00
_cell.angle_beta   90.00
_cell.angle_gamma   90.00
#
_symmetry.space_group_name_H-M   'P 1'
#
loop_
_entity.id
_entity.type
_entity.pdbx_description
1 polymer ?
#
loop_
_entity_poly.entity_id
_entity_poly.type
_entity_poly.pdbx_seq_one_letter_code
_entity_poly.pdbx_strand_id
1 'polypeptide(L)'
;MCVICGFVGCGRYKEAHATRHWKETQHCYALELETRRVWDYAGDNYVHRLIQSKTDGKLVELNHHGHHDSDGCCSCECGTDPGFSETILNSKVEAIVNEYNDLLTSQLEDQKMYFESLLQDVEEEIERETKEAVEKALCQNPRLMKLKVRFDKYVEEKKFHDDINDNLTRNKEIWEAKIVEIEEREKKAQKMKDEEISELEEQIATLMESIET
;
A
#
# COMPACT_ATOMS: atom_id res chain seq x y z
N MET A 1 -9.10 9.82 42.54
CA MET A 1 -7.72 10.34 42.64
C MET A 1 -7.13 10.42 41.24
N CYS A 2 -6.61 11.56 40.81
CA CYS A 2 -5.90 11.70 39.55
C CYS A 2 -4.61 10.84 39.57
N VAL A 3 -4.40 10.02 38.54
CA VAL A 3 -3.21 9.14 38.49
C VAL A 3 -1.95 9.87 37.98
N ILE A 4 -2.11 11.07 37.42
CA ILE A 4 -1.00 11.87 36.87
C ILE A 4 -0.38 12.73 37.96
N CYS A 5 -1.19 13.45 38.74
CA CYS A 5 -0.70 14.42 39.74
C CYS A 5 -1.17 14.16 41.17
N GLY A 6 -1.90 13.06 41.42
CA GLY A 6 -2.33 12.69 42.78
C GLY A 6 -3.49 13.49 43.36
N PHE A 7 -4.10 14.42 42.62
CA PHE A 7 -5.24 15.22 43.10
C PHE A 7 -6.43 14.35 43.52
N VAL A 8 -7.01 14.60 44.69
CA VAL A 8 -8.18 13.85 45.19
C VAL A 8 -9.41 14.74 45.12
N GLY A 9 -10.38 14.34 44.30
CA GLY A 9 -11.67 15.02 44.15
C GLY A 9 -12.83 14.04 44.25
N CYS A 10 -14.00 14.54 44.65
CA CYS A 10 -15.25 13.78 44.65
C CYS A 10 -15.75 13.53 43.21
N GLY A 11 -16.46 12.41 43.04
CA GLY A 11 -17.02 11.98 41.75
C GLY A 11 -18.21 12.81 41.28
N ARG A 12 -18.75 12.43 40.11
CA ARG A 12 -19.82 13.15 39.40
C ARG A 12 -21.09 13.34 40.22
N TYR A 13 -21.40 12.40 41.12
CA TYR A 13 -22.63 12.40 41.94
C TYR A 13 -22.54 13.26 43.22
N LYS A 14 -21.46 14.04 43.38
CA LYS A 14 -21.30 15.01 44.47
C LYS A 14 -21.04 16.40 43.86
N GLU A 15 -19.95 17.06 44.24
CA GLU A 15 -19.57 18.39 43.75
C GLU A 15 -18.67 18.35 42.50
N ALA A 16 -18.47 17.15 41.93
CA ALA A 16 -17.71 16.89 40.70
C ALA A 16 -16.30 17.51 40.66
N HIS A 17 -15.61 17.55 41.80
CA HIS A 17 -14.24 18.08 41.90
C HIS A 17 -13.25 17.37 40.98
N ALA A 18 -13.40 16.06 40.79
CA ALA A 18 -12.54 15.32 39.88
C ALA A 18 -12.76 15.69 38.39
N THR A 19 -13.99 16.04 38.01
CA THR A 19 -14.32 16.50 36.65
C THR A 19 -13.81 17.91 36.37
N ARG A 20 -13.92 18.81 37.36
CA ARG A 20 -13.35 20.17 37.25
C ARG A 20 -11.83 20.12 37.09
N HIS A 21 -11.17 19.31 37.92
CA HIS A 21 -9.74 19.08 37.81
C HIS A 21 -9.33 18.65 36.40
N TRP A 22 -10.00 17.65 35.82
CA TRP A 22 -9.72 17.24 34.45
C TRP A 22 -9.85 18.39 33.44
N LYS A 23 -10.91 19.20 33.53
CA LYS A 23 -11.11 20.34 32.60
C LYS A 23 -10.00 21.39 32.71
N GLU A 24 -9.49 21.65 33.92
CA GLU A 24 -8.47 22.65 34.19
C GLU A 24 -7.04 22.17 33.85
N THR A 25 -6.73 20.90 34.13
CA THR A 25 -5.35 20.37 34.03
C THR A 25 -5.14 19.44 32.84
N GLN A 26 -6.22 19.03 32.16
CA GLN A 26 -6.19 18.02 31.11
C GLN A 26 -5.65 16.66 31.59
N HIS A 27 -5.76 16.36 32.88
CA HIS A 27 -5.46 15.03 33.40
C HIS A 27 -6.64 14.08 33.21
N CYS A 28 -6.60 13.27 32.15
CA CYS A 28 -7.75 12.47 31.71
C CYS A 28 -8.04 11.23 32.57
N TYR A 29 -7.11 10.79 33.42
CA TYR A 29 -7.24 9.53 34.14
C TYR A 29 -7.40 9.71 35.65
N ALA A 30 -8.40 9.06 36.23
CA ALA A 30 -8.62 9.05 37.67
C ALA A 30 -8.94 7.65 38.22
N LEU A 31 -8.28 7.27 39.31
CA LEU A 31 -8.54 6.06 40.08
C LEU A 31 -9.72 6.28 41.05
N GLU A 32 -10.75 5.44 40.95
CA GLU A 32 -11.82 5.30 41.93
C GLU A 32 -11.29 4.50 43.13
N LEU A 33 -11.30 5.08 44.33
CA LEU A 33 -10.64 4.50 45.50
C LEU A 33 -11.36 3.26 46.05
N GLU A 34 -12.69 3.18 45.88
CA GLU A 34 -13.52 2.08 46.38
C GLU A 34 -13.35 0.82 45.52
N THR A 35 -13.48 0.97 44.20
CA THR A 35 -13.47 -0.15 43.25
C THR A 35 -12.11 -0.41 42.61
N ARG A 36 -11.14 0.48 42.83
CA ARG A 36 -9.82 0.49 42.19
C ARG A 36 -9.87 0.53 40.65
N ARG A 37 -11.01 0.92 40.08
CA ARG A 37 -11.15 1.12 38.63
C ARG A 37 -10.57 2.46 38.20
N VAL A 38 -10.07 2.53 36.98
CA VAL A 38 -9.57 3.78 36.39
C VAL A 38 -10.62 4.31 35.44
N TRP A 39 -11.05 5.54 35.65
CA TRP A 39 -11.96 6.28 34.79
C TRP A 39 -11.16 7.11 33.77
N ASP A 40 -11.54 7.04 32.50
CA ASP A 40 -11.08 7.92 31.42
C ASP A 40 -12.13 9.02 31.16
N TYR A 41 -11.74 10.27 31.42
CA TYR A 41 -12.60 11.42 31.15
C TYR A 41 -12.69 11.80 29.67
N ALA A 42 -11.68 11.48 28.85
CA ALA A 42 -11.72 11.76 27.42
C ALA A 42 -12.56 10.73 26.66
N GLY A 43 -12.44 9.45 27.03
CA GLY A 43 -13.20 8.34 26.46
C GLY A 43 -14.59 8.09 27.09
N ASP A 44 -14.92 8.81 28.17
CA ASP A 44 -16.16 8.66 28.96
C ASP A 44 -16.49 7.22 29.37
N ASN A 45 -15.46 6.43 29.72
CA ASN A 45 -15.60 5.02 30.09
C ASN A 45 -14.62 4.61 31.20
N TYR A 46 -14.82 3.42 31.77
CA TYR A 46 -13.82 2.79 32.62
C TYR A 46 -12.77 2.08 31.76
N VAL A 47 -11.50 2.29 32.06
CA VAL A 47 -10.39 1.60 31.39
C VAL A 47 -10.36 0.14 31.85
N HIS A 48 -10.42 -0.78 30.89
CA HIS A 48 -10.18 -2.21 31.12
C HIS A 48 -8.69 -2.45 31.33
N ARG A 49 -8.32 -3.02 32.48
CA ARG A 49 -6.92 -3.28 32.82
C ARG A 49 -6.47 -4.61 32.22
N LEU A 50 -5.65 -4.56 31.19
CA LEU A 50 -4.80 -5.67 30.79
C LEU A 50 -3.57 -5.69 31.71
N ILE A 51 -3.43 -6.73 32.53
CA ILE A 51 -2.22 -6.93 33.35
C ILE A 51 -1.25 -7.81 32.59
N GLN A 52 -0.02 -7.35 32.46
CA GLN A 52 1.06 -8.16 31.93
C GLN A 52 1.50 -9.18 33.00
N SER A 53 1.39 -10.47 32.70
CA SER A 53 1.89 -11.51 33.59
C SER A 53 3.39 -11.34 33.81
N LYS A 54 3.84 -11.28 35.07
CA LYS A 54 5.26 -11.13 35.41
C LYS A 54 6.11 -12.34 34.99
N THR A 55 5.50 -13.49 34.68
CA THR A 55 6.20 -14.72 34.32
C THR A 55 6.29 -14.96 32.81
N ASP A 56 5.41 -14.36 32.00
CA ASP A 56 5.27 -14.72 30.58
C ASP A 56 5.02 -13.52 29.64
N GLY A 57 4.94 -12.29 30.16
CA GLY A 57 4.80 -11.08 29.33
C GLY A 57 3.47 -10.92 28.59
N LYS A 58 2.58 -11.93 28.67
CA LYS A 58 1.27 -11.96 28.04
C LYS A 58 0.28 -11.05 28.78
N LEU A 59 -0.51 -10.30 28.01
CA LEU A 59 -1.58 -9.43 28.52
C LEU A 59 -2.79 -10.29 28.91
N VAL A 60 -3.25 -10.18 30.15
CA VAL A 60 -4.40 -10.93 30.68
C VAL A 60 -5.39 -9.95 31.34
N GLU A 61 -6.67 -10.09 31.02
CA GLU A 61 -7.75 -9.33 31.66
C GLU A 61 -8.06 -9.88 33.06
N LEU A 62 -8.14 -9.00 34.05
CA LEU A 62 -8.48 -9.37 35.42
C LEU A 62 -10.00 -9.36 35.60
N ASN A 63 -10.62 -10.51 35.32
CA ASN A 63 -12.03 -10.75 35.62
C ASN A 63 -12.26 -10.68 37.13
N HIS A 64 -12.70 -9.52 37.61
CA HIS A 64 -13.28 -9.43 38.95
C HIS A 64 -14.71 -9.97 38.86
N HIS A 65 -14.88 -11.25 39.21
CA HIS A 65 -16.19 -11.87 39.35
C HIS A 65 -17.03 -11.11 40.38
N GLY A 66 -17.95 -10.29 39.88
CA GLY A 66 -19.10 -9.86 40.65
C GLY A 66 -19.99 -11.07 40.90
N HIS A 67 -20.27 -11.34 42.17
CA HIS A 67 -21.35 -12.18 42.65
C HIS A 67 -22.62 -11.92 41.83
N HIS A 68 -23.06 -12.91 41.05
CA HIS A 68 -24.44 -12.97 40.57
C HIS A 68 -25.08 -14.18 41.23
N ASP A 69 -25.61 -13.96 42.43
CA ASP A 69 -26.69 -14.76 42.97
C ASP A 69 -27.93 -14.52 42.09
N SER A 70 -28.39 -15.56 41.40
CA SER A 70 -29.77 -15.66 40.91
C SER A 70 -30.05 -17.09 40.47
N ASP A 71 -30.72 -17.80 41.36
CA ASP A 71 -31.71 -18.86 41.13
C ASP A 71 -32.04 -19.24 39.68
N GLY A 72 -32.06 -20.56 39.43
CA GLY A 72 -33.08 -21.14 38.56
C GLY A 72 -32.67 -22.34 37.71
N CYS A 73 -33.14 -23.53 38.13
CA CYS A 73 -33.64 -24.61 37.25
C CYS A 73 -32.58 -25.50 36.56
N CYS A 74 -32.69 -26.83 36.45
CA CYS A 74 -33.44 -27.89 37.10
C CYS A 74 -32.79 -29.19 36.60
N SER A 75 -32.78 -30.22 37.43
CA SER A 75 -32.34 -31.58 37.11
C SER A 75 -33.11 -32.15 35.92
N CYS A 76 -32.42 -32.44 34.81
CA CYS A 76 -32.87 -33.49 33.88
C CYS A 76 -31.66 -34.15 33.20
N GLU A 77 -31.39 -35.40 33.56
CA GLU A 77 -30.62 -36.34 32.76
C GLU A 77 -31.41 -36.66 31.48
N CYS A 78 -31.04 -36.01 30.38
CA CYS A 78 -31.40 -36.43 29.03
C CYS A 78 -30.08 -36.64 28.27
N GLY A 79 -29.82 -37.88 27.86
CA GLY A 79 -28.59 -38.30 27.18
C GLY A 79 -28.45 -37.76 25.76
N THR A 80 -28.16 -36.48 25.62
CA THR A 80 -27.50 -35.93 24.42
C THR A 80 -26.01 -35.89 24.67
N ASP A 81 -25.24 -36.57 23.84
CA ASP A 81 -23.78 -36.46 23.81
C ASP A 81 -23.39 -34.98 23.82
N PRO A 82 -22.67 -34.48 24.86
CA PRO A 82 -22.37 -33.05 25.01
C PRO A 82 -21.69 -32.45 23.77
N GLY A 83 -20.90 -33.28 23.07
CA GLY A 83 -20.22 -32.88 21.84
C GLY A 83 -21.16 -32.53 20.69
N PHE A 84 -22.31 -33.20 20.54
CA PHE A 84 -23.19 -32.98 19.37
C PHE A 84 -23.99 -31.67 19.47
N SER A 85 -24.45 -31.32 20.67
CA SER A 85 -25.14 -30.03 20.93
C SER A 85 -24.18 -28.85 20.78
N GLU A 86 -22.93 -29.02 21.24
CA GLU A 86 -21.87 -28.02 21.13
C GLU A 86 -21.46 -27.76 19.67
N THR A 87 -21.33 -28.80 18.84
CA THR A 87 -21.02 -28.63 17.41
C THR A 87 -22.13 -27.88 16.65
N ILE A 88 -23.41 -28.13 16.97
CA ILE A 88 -24.53 -27.42 16.35
C ILE A 88 -24.57 -25.95 16.80
N LEU A 89 -24.30 -25.67 18.07
CA LEU A 89 -24.24 -24.31 18.58
C LEU A 89 -23.07 -23.55 17.94
N ASN A 90 -21.89 -24.17 17.84
CA ASN A 90 -20.72 -23.60 17.18
C ASN A 90 -21.00 -23.31 15.70
N SER A 91 -21.67 -24.22 14.98
CA SER A 91 -22.07 -23.99 13.58
C SER A 91 -23.00 -22.79 13.42
N LYS A 92 -23.94 -22.56 14.35
CA LYS A 92 -24.80 -21.37 14.33
C LYS A 92 -24.04 -20.09 14.65
N VAL A 93 -23.11 -20.15 15.60
CA VAL A 93 -22.24 -19.01 15.93
C VAL A 93 -21.36 -18.66 14.74
N GLU A 94 -20.76 -19.65 14.07
CA GLU A 94 -19.98 -19.45 12.83
C GLU A 94 -20.83 -18.84 11.72
N ALA A 95 -22.08 -19.30 11.53
CA ALA A 95 -23.00 -18.72 10.55
C ALA A 95 -23.28 -17.24 10.85
N ILE A 96 -23.57 -16.89 12.11
CA ILE A 96 -23.81 -15.50 12.53
C ILE A 96 -22.56 -14.63 12.34
N VAL A 97 -21.37 -15.17 12.68
CA VAL A 97 -20.10 -14.46 12.49
C VAL A 97 -19.83 -14.21 11.01
N ASN A 98 -20.11 -15.18 10.15
CA ASN A 98 -19.96 -15.02 8.70
C ASN A 98 -20.94 -13.97 8.16
N GLU A 99 -22.22 -14.02 8.53
CA GLU A 99 -23.22 -13.01 8.13
C GLU A 99 -22.83 -11.60 8.62
N TYR A 100 -22.31 -11.50 9.85
CA TYR A 100 -21.81 -10.24 10.39
C TYR A 100 -20.59 -9.73 9.61
N ASN A 101 -19.64 -10.61 9.28
CA ASN A 101 -18.46 -10.25 8.48
C ASN A 101 -18.84 -9.82 7.07
N ASP A 102 -19.81 -10.48 6.44
CA ASP A 102 -20.33 -10.12 5.12
C ASP A 102 -20.99 -8.74 5.16
N LEU A 103 -21.83 -8.48 6.18
CA LEU A 103 -22.46 -7.18 6.39
C LEU A 103 -21.41 -6.07 6.63
N LEU A 104 -20.43 -6.34 7.49
CA LEU A 104 -19.35 -5.39 7.79
C LEU A 104 -18.53 -5.10 6.53
N THR A 105 -18.22 -6.13 5.74
CA THR A 105 -17.47 -5.98 4.48
C THR A 105 -18.26 -5.15 3.48
N SER A 106 -19.56 -5.43 3.31
CA SER A 106 -20.45 -4.63 2.45
C SER A 106 -20.45 -3.17 2.90
N GLN A 107 -20.59 -2.92 4.21
CA GLN A 107 -20.63 -1.56 4.73
C GLN A 107 -19.31 -0.80 4.56
N LEU A 108 -18.17 -1.49 4.70
CA LEU A 108 -16.85 -0.89 4.46
C LEU A 108 -16.64 -0.59 2.98
N GLU A 109 -17.10 -1.46 2.07
CA GLU A 109 -17.02 -1.20 0.63
C GLU A 109 -17.91 -0.02 0.23
N ASP A 110 -19.13 0.07 0.77
CA ASP A 110 -20.02 1.22 0.53
C ASP A 110 -19.39 2.55 1.00
N GLN A 111 -18.74 2.54 2.17
CA GLN A 111 -18.02 3.71 2.68
C GLN A 111 -16.83 4.07 1.80
N LYS A 112 -16.05 3.07 1.36
CA LYS A 112 -14.92 3.28 0.45
C LYS A 112 -15.41 3.92 -0.85
N MET A 113 -16.43 3.35 -1.49
CA MET A 113 -17.01 3.87 -2.72
C MET A 113 -17.51 5.30 -2.58
N TYR A 114 -18.16 5.64 -1.45
CA TYR A 114 -18.61 7.00 -1.17
C TYR A 114 -17.45 8.00 -1.09
N PHE A 115 -16.39 7.67 -0.35
CA PHE A 115 -15.25 8.57 -0.20
C PHE A 115 -14.39 8.64 -1.47
N GLU A 116 -14.27 7.55 -2.23
CA GLU A 116 -13.63 7.57 -3.55
C GLU A 116 -14.40 8.47 -4.52
N SER A 117 -15.73 8.37 -4.57
CA SER A 117 -16.56 9.27 -5.38
C SER A 117 -16.41 10.73 -4.94
N LEU A 118 -16.41 10.99 -3.63
CA LEU A 118 -16.26 12.36 -3.13
C LEU A 118 -14.88 12.94 -3.44
N LEU A 119 -13.82 12.13 -3.36
CA LEU A 119 -12.48 12.54 -3.76
C LEU A 119 -12.41 12.83 -5.25
N GLN A 120 -12.99 11.96 -6.08
CA GLN A 120 -13.07 12.15 -7.52
C GLN A 120 -13.82 13.45 -7.87
N ASP A 121 -14.97 13.72 -7.25
CA ASP A 121 -15.74 14.95 -7.47
C ASP A 121 -14.92 16.20 -7.13
N VAL A 122 -14.16 16.17 -6.03
CA VAL A 122 -13.27 17.27 -5.64
C VAL A 122 -12.10 17.42 -6.62
N GLU A 123 -11.50 16.32 -7.08
CA GLU A 123 -10.45 16.36 -8.09
C GLU A 123 -10.94 16.95 -9.41
N GLU A 124 -12.12 16.53 -9.87
CA GLU A 124 -12.76 17.05 -11.08
C GLU A 124 -13.12 18.54 -10.95
N GLU A 125 -13.60 18.97 -9.77
CA GLU A 125 -13.87 20.38 -9.48
C GLU A 125 -12.59 21.21 -9.52
N ILE A 126 -11.52 20.77 -8.85
CA ILE A 126 -10.23 21.46 -8.88
C ILE A 126 -9.67 21.51 -10.30
N GLU A 127 -9.78 20.42 -11.07
CA GLU A 127 -9.34 20.39 -12.46
C GLU A 127 -10.13 21.38 -13.34
N ARG A 128 -11.45 21.49 -13.12
CA ARG A 128 -12.30 22.46 -13.80
C ARG A 128 -11.93 23.90 -13.43
N GLU A 129 -11.85 24.21 -12.13
CA GLU A 129 -11.49 25.54 -11.63
C GLU A 129 -10.11 25.97 -12.13
N THR A 130 -9.13 25.06 -12.16
CA THR A 130 -7.78 25.33 -12.67
C THR A 130 -7.79 25.57 -14.18
N LYS A 131 -8.53 24.77 -14.97
CA LYS A 131 -8.71 25.00 -16.42
C LYS A 131 -9.32 26.38 -16.68
N GLU A 132 -10.39 26.73 -15.98
CA GLU A 132 -11.06 28.04 -16.10
C GLU A 132 -10.14 29.20 -15.69
N ALA A 133 -9.40 29.06 -14.59
CA ALA A 133 -8.45 30.08 -14.14
C ALA A 133 -7.32 30.30 -15.16
N VAL A 134 -6.81 29.22 -15.76
CA VAL A 134 -5.79 29.28 -16.82
C VAL A 134 -6.34 29.95 -18.06
N GLU A 135 -7.54 29.57 -18.52
CA GLU A 135 -8.17 30.18 -19.69
C GLU A 135 -8.40 31.68 -19.47
N LYS A 136 -8.93 32.06 -18.31
CA LYS A 136 -9.14 33.46 -17.93
C LYS A 136 -7.82 34.24 -17.92
N ALA A 137 -6.75 33.68 -17.36
CA ALA A 137 -5.44 34.32 -17.34
C ALA A 137 -4.85 34.51 -18.75
N LEU A 138 -5.07 33.55 -19.65
CA LEU A 138 -4.66 33.64 -21.05
C LEU A 138 -5.46 34.70 -21.82
N CYS A 139 -6.78 34.74 -21.65
CA CYS A 139 -7.66 35.71 -22.28
C CYS A 139 -7.38 37.15 -21.81
N GLN A 140 -7.06 37.34 -20.53
CA GLN A 140 -6.73 38.65 -19.97
C GLN A 140 -5.33 39.15 -20.37
N ASN A 141 -4.44 38.25 -20.80
CA ASN A 141 -3.07 38.60 -21.14
C ASN A 141 -2.64 38.07 -22.52
N PRO A 142 -2.73 38.90 -23.58
CA PRO A 142 -2.35 38.52 -24.93
C PRO A 142 -0.89 38.06 -25.08
N ARG A 143 0.01 38.47 -24.17
CA ARG A 143 1.41 38.00 -24.17
C ARG A 143 1.50 36.55 -23.69
N LEU A 144 0.73 36.16 -22.67
CA LEU A 144 0.67 34.79 -22.19
C LEU A 144 0.06 33.86 -23.25
N MET A 145 -0.98 34.30 -23.95
CA MET A 145 -1.56 33.53 -25.07
C MET A 145 -0.52 33.26 -26.18
N LYS A 146 0.24 34.28 -26.58
CA LYS A 146 1.35 34.12 -27.55
C LYS A 146 2.50 33.24 -27.04
N LEU A 147 2.70 33.17 -25.72
CA LEU A 147 3.70 32.29 -25.13
C LEU A 147 3.22 30.84 -25.11
N LYS A 148 1.95 30.60 -24.77
CA LYS A 148 1.31 29.27 -24.82
C LYS A 148 1.37 28.67 -26.22
N VAL A 149 0.96 29.40 -27.25
CA VAL A 149 1.02 28.92 -28.64
C VAL A 149 2.47 28.58 -29.06
N ARG A 150 3.45 29.38 -28.65
CA ARG A 150 4.87 29.08 -28.91
C ARG A 150 5.34 27.85 -28.16
N PHE A 151 4.93 27.70 -26.90
CA PHE A 151 5.23 26.52 -26.09
C PHE A 151 4.65 25.26 -26.73
N ASP A 152 3.38 25.27 -27.13
CA ASP A 152 2.73 24.14 -27.81
C ASP A 152 3.45 23.77 -29.11
N LYS A 153 3.91 24.78 -29.88
CA LYS A 153 4.73 24.56 -31.08
C LYS A 153 6.06 23.87 -30.75
N TYR A 154 6.76 24.32 -29.72
CA TYR A 154 8.03 23.70 -29.31
C TYR A 154 7.84 22.28 -28.78
N VAL A 155 6.71 21.98 -28.13
CA VAL A 155 6.37 20.63 -27.70
C VAL A 155 6.19 19.70 -28.91
N GLU A 156 5.48 20.14 -29.94
CA GLU A 156 5.32 19.37 -31.19
C GLU A 156 6.65 19.21 -31.95
N GLU A 157 7.43 20.29 -32.09
CA GLU A 157 8.77 20.23 -32.71
C GLU A 157 9.69 19.26 -31.95
N LYS A 158 9.64 19.24 -30.61
CA LYS A 158 10.40 18.30 -29.79
C LYS A 158 9.97 16.85 -30.06
N LYS A 159 8.67 16.55 -30.04
CA LYS A 159 8.17 15.19 -30.33
C LYS A 159 8.65 14.70 -31.70
N PHE A 160 8.56 15.56 -32.71
CA PHE A 160 9.05 15.25 -34.06
C PHE A 160 10.56 14.95 -34.09
N HIS A 161 11.36 15.73 -33.37
CA HIS A 161 12.79 15.48 -33.25
C HIS A 161 13.11 14.19 -32.49
N ASP A 162 12.36 13.88 -31.43
CA ASP A 162 12.49 12.63 -30.67
C ASP A 162 12.17 11.43 -31.58
N ASP A 163 11.09 11.49 -32.36
CA ASP A 163 10.72 10.43 -33.33
C ASP A 163 11.79 10.21 -34.41
N ILE A 164 12.36 11.29 -34.95
CA ILE A 164 13.46 11.21 -35.92
C ILE A 164 14.70 10.60 -35.27
N ASN A 165 15.05 11.06 -34.07
CA ASN A 165 16.23 10.59 -33.36
C ASN A 165 16.14 9.08 -33.06
N ASP A 166 14.97 8.61 -32.64
CA ASP A 166 14.72 7.19 -32.42
C ASP A 166 14.83 6.40 -33.73
N ASN A 167 14.31 6.93 -34.83
CA ASN A 167 14.41 6.30 -36.15
C ASN A 167 15.86 6.20 -36.63
N LEU A 168 16.62 7.29 -36.50
CA LEU A 168 18.04 7.34 -36.87
C LEU A 168 18.87 6.39 -36.00
N THR A 169 18.57 6.31 -34.70
CA THR A 169 19.26 5.41 -33.78
C THR A 169 19.02 3.95 -34.17
N ARG A 170 17.77 3.56 -34.41
CA ARG A 170 17.42 2.22 -34.90
C ARG A 170 18.10 1.89 -36.24
N ASN A 171 18.10 2.84 -37.19
CA ASN A 171 18.75 2.62 -38.48
C ASN A 171 20.27 2.49 -38.32
N LYS A 172 20.89 3.29 -37.46
CA LYS A 172 22.32 3.21 -37.15
C LYS A 172 22.67 1.83 -36.62
N GLU A 173 21.93 1.31 -35.63
CA GLU A 173 22.14 -0.03 -35.07
C GLU A 173 22.03 -1.14 -36.13
N ILE A 174 21.04 -1.03 -37.03
CA ILE A 174 20.88 -1.97 -38.15
C ILE A 174 22.10 -1.94 -39.08
N TRP A 175 22.60 -0.75 -39.41
CA TRP A 175 23.77 -0.63 -40.29
C TRP A 175 25.05 -1.09 -39.62
N GLU A 176 25.24 -0.80 -38.33
CA GLU A 176 26.37 -1.31 -37.55
C GLU A 176 26.37 -2.84 -37.53
N ALA A 177 25.21 -3.48 -37.30
CA ALA A 177 25.09 -4.93 -37.35
C ALA A 177 25.40 -5.50 -38.75
N LYS A 178 24.92 -4.86 -39.82
CA LYS A 178 25.20 -5.27 -41.21
C LYS A 178 26.69 -5.15 -41.56
N ILE A 179 27.35 -4.09 -41.11
CA ILE A 179 28.78 -3.89 -41.34
C ILE A 179 29.56 -5.04 -40.69
N VAL A 180 29.28 -5.36 -39.42
CA VAL A 180 29.94 -6.47 -38.72
C VAL A 180 29.70 -7.80 -39.45
N GLU A 181 28.47 -8.08 -39.90
CA GLU A 181 28.15 -9.30 -40.64
C GLU A 181 28.92 -9.42 -41.96
N ILE A 182 29.05 -8.31 -42.70
CA ILE A 182 29.81 -8.25 -43.95
C ILE A 182 31.30 -8.42 -43.67
N GLU A 183 31.85 -7.73 -42.67
CA GLU A 183 33.26 -7.85 -42.27
C GLU A 183 33.62 -9.30 -41.89
N GLU A 184 32.75 -9.99 -41.15
CA GLU A 184 32.95 -11.40 -40.82
C GLU A 184 32.90 -12.30 -42.05
N ARG A 185 31.97 -12.05 -42.98
CA ARG A 185 31.84 -12.81 -44.24
C ARG A 185 33.08 -12.62 -45.11
N GLU A 186 33.53 -11.38 -45.30
CA GLU A 186 34.74 -11.05 -46.05
C GLU A 186 35.99 -11.67 -45.41
N LYS A 187 36.12 -11.61 -44.08
CA LYS A 187 37.24 -12.24 -43.37
C LYS A 187 37.27 -13.76 -43.55
N LYS A 188 36.11 -14.43 -43.56
CA LYS A 188 36.01 -15.87 -43.85
C LYS A 188 36.38 -16.18 -45.30
N ALA A 189 35.88 -15.39 -46.26
CA ALA A 189 36.20 -15.56 -47.66
C ALA A 189 37.68 -15.33 -47.97
N GLN A 190 38.29 -14.31 -47.33
CA GLN A 190 39.72 -14.04 -47.45
C GLN A 190 40.55 -15.21 -46.93
N LYS A 191 40.21 -15.75 -45.74
CA LYS A 191 40.89 -16.94 -45.20
C LYS A 191 40.84 -18.14 -46.15
N MET A 192 39.68 -18.45 -46.73
CA MET A 192 39.56 -19.56 -47.67
C MET A 192 40.41 -19.34 -48.93
N LYS A 193 40.47 -18.11 -49.45
CA LYS A 193 41.33 -17.78 -50.59
C LYS A 193 42.82 -17.87 -50.23
N ASP A 194 43.21 -17.40 -49.06
CA ASP A 194 44.60 -17.48 -48.58
C ASP A 194 45.03 -18.95 -48.39
N GLU A 195 44.14 -19.81 -47.88
CA GLU A 195 44.35 -21.26 -47.79
C GLU A 195 44.52 -21.89 -49.19
N GLU A 196 43.62 -21.59 -50.14
CA GLU A 196 43.70 -22.10 -51.52
C GLU A 196 44.97 -21.62 -52.24
N ILE A 197 45.37 -20.36 -52.05
CA ILE A 197 46.64 -19.84 -52.59
C ILE A 197 47.83 -20.60 -52.00
N SER A 198 47.85 -20.81 -50.68
CA SER A 198 48.92 -21.56 -50.01
C SER A 198 49.02 -23.00 -50.54
N GLU A 199 47.89 -23.67 -50.76
CA GLU A 199 47.86 -25.02 -51.35
C GLU A 199 48.39 -25.03 -52.80
N LEU A 200 47.98 -24.05 -53.62
CA LEU A 200 48.47 -23.93 -55.00
C LEU A 200 49.96 -23.58 -55.05
N GLU A 201 50.46 -22.73 -54.15
CA GLU A 201 51.88 -22.41 -54.02
C GLU A 201 52.71 -23.66 -53.65
N GLU A 202 52.22 -24.49 -52.73
CA GLU A 202 52.87 -25.76 -52.36
C GLU A 202 52.87 -26.76 -53.52
N GLN A 203 51.77 -26.86 -54.28
CA GLN A 203 51.70 -27.70 -55.48
C GLN A 203 52.71 -27.25 -56.55
N ILE A 204 52.81 -25.94 -56.81
CA ILE A 204 53.78 -25.38 -57.76
C ILE A 204 55.21 -25.66 -57.30
N ALA A 205 55.51 -25.47 -56.00
CA ALA A 205 56.82 -25.77 -55.44
C ALA A 205 57.22 -27.24 -55.63
N THR A 206 56.29 -28.16 -55.33
CA THR A 206 56.48 -29.61 -55.51
C THR A 206 56.73 -29.96 -56.98
N LEU A 207 55.94 -29.38 -57.90
CA LEU A 207 56.12 -29.60 -59.33
C LEU A 207 57.48 -29.08 -59.83
N MET A 208 57.93 -27.92 -59.36
CA MET A 208 59.26 -27.39 -59.70
C MET A 208 60.38 -28.32 -59.24
N GLU A 209 60.31 -28.85 -58.01
CA GLU A 209 61.29 -29.81 -57.50
C GLU A 209 61.33 -31.10 -58.35
N SER A 210 60.16 -31.56 -58.82
CA SER A 210 60.07 -32.75 -59.69
C SER A 210 60.60 -32.55 -61.12
N ILE A 211 60.73 -31.31 -61.60
CA ILE A 211 61.27 -30.97 -62.92
C ILE A 211 62.80 -30.75 -62.85
N GLU A 212 63.33 -30.37 -61.68
CA GLU A 212 64.77 -30.16 -61.45
C GLU A 212 65.55 -31.46 -61.18
N THR A 213 64.87 -32.60 -61.03
CA THR A 213 65.45 -33.95 -60.84
C THR A 213 65.38 -34.82 -62.10
#